data_AF-D2TGV0-F1
#
_entry.id   AF-D2TGV0-F1
#
_cell.length_a   1.000
_cell.length_b   1.000
_cell.length_c   1.000
_cell.angle_alpha   90.00
_cell.angle_beta   90.00
_cell.angle_gamma   90.00
#
_symmetry.space_group_name_H-M   'P 1'
#
loop_
_entity.id
_entity.type
_entity.pdbx_description
1 polymer ?
#
loop_
_entity_poly.entity_id
_entity_poly.type
_entity_poly.pdbx_seq_one_letter_code
_entity_poly.pdbx_strand_id
1 'polypeptide(L)'
;MTLSFTARWRDELPATYTALSPTPLKNARLIWHNSALAQQLNIPQTLFDADGPAGVWGGESLLPGMSPLAQVYSGHQFGVWAGQLGDGRGILLGEQALPDGSILDWHLKGAGLTPYSRMGDGRAVLRSTIRESLASEAMHYLGIPTTRALTIVTSDTPVYRETVESGAMLMRLAQSHMRFGHFEHFYYRREPEKVQQLADFAIRHYWPHLHEETDKYLLWFRDVVARTATLIADWQTVGFAHGVMNTDNMSILGLTMDYGPFGFLDDYEPGFICNHSDHQGRYRFDNQPAVGLWNLQRLAQSLSPFIGVEALNNALDEYQQELLRRYGQRMRQKLGFISEQKEDNELLNALFSLMARERSDYTRTFRMLSRTEQQSAASPLRDEFIDRAAFDAWFARYRERLLRDGVDDAARQMLMLSVNPALVLRNWLAQRAISAADQGDMSELHRLHAALRDPFTDRSDDYVNRPPDWGRHLEVSCSS
;
A
#
# COMPACT_ATOMS: atom_id res chain seq x y z
N MET A 1 11.53 -21.13 -19.22
CA MET A 1 10.07 -21.39 -19.19
C MET A 1 9.38 -20.26 -19.92
N THR A 2 8.30 -20.55 -20.63
CA THR A 2 7.53 -19.54 -21.38
C THR A 2 6.47 -18.96 -20.46
N LEU A 3 6.33 -17.63 -20.43
CA LEU A 3 5.25 -16.97 -19.69
C LEU A 3 3.90 -17.39 -20.28
N SER A 4 2.94 -17.72 -19.42
CA SER A 4 1.57 -18.08 -19.83
C SER A 4 0.61 -17.02 -19.31
N PHE A 5 -0.26 -16.53 -20.19
CA PHE A 5 -1.28 -15.54 -19.86
C PHE A 5 -2.68 -16.12 -20.11
N THR A 6 -3.58 -15.78 -19.21
CA THR A 6 -5.02 -16.05 -19.27
C THR A 6 -5.77 -14.72 -19.45
N ALA A 7 -7.09 -14.81 -19.66
CA ALA A 7 -7.94 -13.65 -19.87
C ALA A 7 -9.29 -13.81 -19.12
N ARG A 8 -9.23 -14.26 -17.86
CA ARG A 8 -10.43 -14.53 -17.04
C ARG A 8 -11.28 -13.28 -16.88
N TRP A 9 -10.69 -12.11 -16.62
CA TRP A 9 -11.45 -10.87 -16.52
C TRP A 9 -12.18 -10.57 -17.83
N ARG A 10 -11.49 -10.70 -18.96
CA ARG A 10 -12.06 -10.46 -20.28
C ARG A 10 -13.22 -11.41 -20.57
N ASP A 11 -13.03 -12.69 -20.33
CA ASP A 11 -13.93 -13.76 -20.78
C ASP A 11 -15.10 -13.97 -19.81
N GLU A 12 -14.88 -13.82 -18.50
CA GLU A 12 -15.89 -14.08 -17.47
C GLU A 12 -16.64 -12.82 -17.01
N LEU A 13 -16.09 -11.61 -17.24
CA LEU A 13 -16.70 -10.32 -16.88
C LEU A 13 -16.90 -9.40 -18.10
N PRO A 14 -17.66 -9.82 -19.13
CA PRO A 14 -17.95 -8.96 -20.27
C PRO A 14 -18.73 -7.69 -19.84
N ALA A 15 -18.55 -6.61 -20.59
CA ALA A 15 -19.10 -5.27 -20.30
C ALA A 15 -18.59 -4.61 -19.01
N THR A 16 -17.47 -5.07 -18.46
CA THR A 16 -16.77 -4.43 -17.33
C THR A 16 -15.47 -3.73 -17.74
N TYR A 17 -15.22 -3.61 -19.05
CA TYR A 17 -13.98 -3.08 -19.59
C TYR A 17 -14.16 -2.59 -21.03
N THR A 18 -13.15 -1.87 -21.53
CA THR A 18 -12.95 -1.64 -22.97
C THR A 18 -11.63 -2.27 -23.41
N ALA A 19 -11.64 -3.01 -24.52
CA ALA A 19 -10.42 -3.55 -25.11
C ALA A 19 -9.64 -2.45 -25.83
N LEU A 20 -8.36 -2.28 -25.50
CA LEU A 20 -7.45 -1.34 -26.14
C LEU A 20 -6.01 -1.68 -25.80
N SER A 21 -5.08 -1.35 -26.70
CA SER A 21 -3.65 -1.52 -26.47
C SER A 21 -3.01 -0.26 -25.86
N PRO A 22 -1.86 -0.41 -25.17
CA PRO A 22 -1.03 0.73 -24.78
C PRO A 22 -0.64 1.62 -25.96
N THR A 23 -0.46 2.91 -25.67
CA THR A 23 0.14 3.89 -26.57
C THR A 23 1.57 4.17 -26.09
N PRO A 24 2.62 3.72 -26.81
CA PRO A 24 4.01 3.91 -26.41
C PRO A 24 4.39 5.37 -26.15
N LEU A 25 5.47 5.55 -25.39
CA LEU A 25 6.13 6.84 -25.19
C LEU A 25 7.31 6.99 -26.18
N LYS A 26 7.75 8.23 -26.40
CA LYS A 26 8.93 8.52 -27.24
C LYS A 26 10.22 8.14 -26.53
N ASN A 27 11.06 7.34 -27.20
CA ASN A 27 12.39 6.94 -26.70
C ASN A 27 12.31 6.35 -25.29
N ALA A 28 11.39 5.41 -25.09
CA ALA A 28 11.16 4.80 -23.79
C ALA A 28 12.33 3.87 -23.41
N ARG A 29 12.74 3.91 -22.14
CA ARG A 29 13.91 3.18 -21.63
C ARG A 29 13.60 2.56 -20.28
N LEU A 30 13.96 1.29 -20.09
CA LEU A 30 13.89 0.62 -18.81
C LEU A 30 14.95 1.21 -17.87
N ILE A 31 14.52 1.77 -16.74
CA ILE A 31 15.45 2.38 -15.77
C ILE A 31 15.60 1.57 -14.48
N TRP A 32 14.66 0.65 -14.22
CA TRP A 32 14.69 -0.22 -13.05
C TRP A 32 13.78 -1.43 -13.29
N HIS A 33 14.21 -2.59 -12.80
CA HIS A 33 13.34 -3.75 -12.65
C HIS A 33 13.60 -4.48 -11.33
N ASN A 34 12.57 -5.16 -10.84
CA ASN A 34 12.62 -5.94 -9.62
C ASN A 34 13.14 -7.35 -9.90
N SER A 35 14.46 -7.53 -9.85
CA SER A 35 15.08 -8.82 -10.19
C SER A 35 14.62 -9.98 -9.28
N ALA A 36 14.37 -9.71 -8.00
CA ALA A 36 13.89 -10.73 -7.06
C ALA A 36 12.47 -11.21 -7.42
N LEU A 37 11.56 -10.27 -7.72
CA LEU A 37 10.21 -10.58 -8.17
C LEU A 37 10.22 -11.25 -9.54
N ALA A 38 11.04 -10.78 -10.49
CA ALA A 38 11.18 -11.40 -11.80
C ALA A 38 11.65 -12.87 -11.69
N GLN A 39 12.61 -13.15 -10.80
CA GLN A 39 13.07 -14.51 -10.52
C GLN A 39 11.97 -15.36 -9.88
N GLN A 40 11.25 -14.83 -8.88
CA GLN A 40 10.11 -15.51 -8.26
C GLN A 40 9.03 -15.90 -9.30
N LEU A 41 8.79 -15.03 -10.27
CA LEU A 41 7.78 -15.19 -11.32
C LEU A 41 8.30 -15.91 -12.57
N ASN A 42 9.54 -16.41 -12.54
CA ASN A 42 10.21 -17.07 -13.66
C ASN A 42 10.21 -16.25 -14.97
N ILE A 43 10.30 -14.93 -14.87
CA ILE A 43 10.36 -14.02 -16.01
C ILE A 43 11.76 -14.11 -16.63
N PRO A 44 11.90 -14.48 -17.92
CA PRO A 44 13.21 -14.59 -18.56
C PRO A 44 13.98 -13.28 -18.54
N GLN A 45 15.27 -13.33 -18.18
CA GLN A 45 16.10 -12.11 -18.16
C GLN A 45 16.25 -11.45 -19.54
N THR A 46 16.06 -12.21 -20.61
CA THR A 46 16.03 -11.70 -21.99
C THR A 46 14.92 -10.68 -22.24
N LEU A 47 13.92 -10.56 -21.36
CA LEU A 47 12.89 -9.52 -21.46
C LEU A 47 13.32 -8.18 -20.86
N PHE A 48 14.39 -8.11 -20.07
CA PHE A 48 14.84 -6.89 -19.39
C PHE A 48 16.12 -6.32 -20.02
N ASP A 49 16.18 -6.29 -21.35
CA ASP A 49 17.29 -5.67 -22.07
C ASP A 49 17.34 -4.16 -21.78
N ALA A 50 18.39 -3.72 -21.10
CA ALA A 50 18.57 -2.31 -20.73
C ALA A 50 19.05 -1.44 -21.89
N ASP A 51 19.71 -2.04 -22.89
CA ASP A 51 20.21 -1.36 -24.08
C ASP A 51 19.24 -1.47 -25.27
N GLY A 52 18.22 -2.32 -25.12
CA GLY A 52 17.16 -2.55 -26.09
C GLY A 52 15.94 -1.63 -25.95
N PRO A 53 14.92 -1.83 -26.81
CA PRO A 53 13.64 -1.13 -26.68
C PRO A 53 12.96 -1.47 -25.34
N ALA A 54 12.15 -0.54 -24.80
CA ALA A 54 11.43 -0.78 -23.55
C ALA A 54 10.46 -1.98 -23.63
N GLY A 55 10.04 -2.36 -24.84
CA GLY A 55 9.31 -3.59 -25.10
C GLY A 55 7.98 -3.64 -24.35
N VAL A 56 7.65 -4.78 -23.72
CA VAL A 56 6.39 -4.96 -22.99
C VAL A 56 6.27 -3.98 -21.80
N TRP A 57 7.40 -3.56 -21.22
CA TRP A 57 7.42 -2.65 -20.06
C TRP A 57 7.07 -1.21 -20.44
N GLY A 58 7.32 -0.82 -21.69
CA GLY A 58 6.96 0.49 -22.26
C GLY A 58 5.67 0.47 -23.07
N GLY A 59 4.97 -0.67 -23.11
CA GLY A 59 3.78 -0.86 -23.95
C GLY A 59 4.08 -0.90 -25.45
N GLU A 60 5.33 -1.17 -25.86
CA GLU A 60 5.79 -1.23 -27.26
C GLU A 60 5.54 -2.59 -27.91
N SER A 61 5.40 -3.63 -27.08
CA SER A 61 5.08 -4.99 -27.52
C SER A 61 4.14 -5.68 -26.54
N LEU A 62 3.48 -6.73 -27.00
CA LEU A 62 2.65 -7.61 -26.17
C LEU A 62 3.23 -9.01 -26.21
N LEU A 63 3.20 -9.68 -25.06
CA LEU A 63 3.60 -11.08 -24.97
C LEU A 63 2.48 -11.99 -25.47
N PRO A 64 2.79 -13.19 -26.00
CA PRO A 64 1.77 -14.14 -26.42
C PRO A 64 0.75 -14.43 -25.30
N GLY A 65 -0.54 -14.34 -25.63
CA GLY A 65 -1.65 -14.56 -24.69
C GLY A 65 -2.13 -13.30 -23.95
N MET A 66 -1.38 -12.19 -23.96
CA MET A 66 -1.87 -10.91 -23.46
C MET A 66 -3.07 -10.43 -24.29
N SER A 67 -4.08 -9.87 -23.61
CA SER A 67 -5.28 -9.33 -24.21
C SER A 67 -5.67 -8.03 -23.50
N PRO A 68 -5.02 -6.91 -23.84
CA PRO A 68 -5.10 -5.70 -23.04
C PRO A 68 -6.50 -5.08 -22.94
N LEU A 69 -6.85 -4.61 -21.75
CA LEU A 69 -8.12 -3.95 -21.45
C LEU A 69 -7.98 -2.87 -20.37
N ALA A 70 -8.86 -1.88 -20.40
CA ALA A 70 -9.06 -0.93 -19.30
C ALA A 70 -10.39 -1.22 -18.62
N GLN A 71 -10.38 -1.40 -17.30
CA GLN A 71 -11.57 -1.73 -16.51
C GLN A 71 -12.41 -0.47 -16.25
N VAL A 72 -13.73 -0.63 -16.16
CA VAL A 72 -14.63 0.41 -15.67
C VAL A 72 -14.92 0.22 -14.19
N TYR A 73 -14.90 1.31 -13.44
CA TYR A 73 -15.37 1.37 -12.06
C TYR A 73 -15.85 2.78 -11.75
N SER A 74 -16.31 3.00 -10.53
CA SER A 74 -16.70 4.30 -10.00
C SER A 74 -16.19 4.40 -8.57
N GLY A 75 -16.60 5.44 -7.83
CA GLY A 75 -16.23 5.53 -6.42
C GLY A 75 -16.71 6.81 -5.78
N HIS A 76 -16.64 6.81 -4.45
CA HIS A 76 -16.77 8.00 -3.66
C HIS A 76 -15.39 8.64 -3.45
N GLN A 77 -15.18 9.80 -4.04
CA GLN A 77 -13.98 10.59 -3.85
C GLN A 77 -14.22 11.61 -2.74
N PHE A 78 -13.38 11.59 -1.71
CA PHE A 78 -13.54 12.44 -0.51
C PHE A 78 -14.93 12.37 0.14
N GLY A 79 -15.59 11.22 0.05
CA GLY A 79 -16.92 10.99 0.62
C GLY A 79 -18.10 11.36 -0.28
N VAL A 80 -17.84 11.89 -1.48
CA VAL A 80 -18.87 12.29 -2.46
C VAL A 80 -18.81 11.36 -3.65
N TRP A 81 -19.96 10.92 -4.15
CA TRP A 81 -20.05 10.11 -5.36
C TRP A 81 -19.46 10.84 -6.57
N ALA A 82 -18.40 10.29 -7.17
CA ALA A 82 -17.69 10.92 -8.28
C ALA A 82 -18.24 10.51 -9.67
N GLY A 83 -19.27 9.65 -9.71
CA GLY A 83 -19.74 9.04 -10.94
C GLY A 83 -18.72 8.06 -11.52
N GLN A 84 -18.73 7.92 -12.84
CA GLN A 84 -17.84 7.00 -13.54
C GLN A 84 -16.38 7.43 -13.45
N LEU A 85 -15.54 6.48 -13.04
CA LEU A 85 -14.09 6.54 -13.08
C LEU A 85 -13.61 5.47 -14.09
N GLY A 86 -12.83 4.50 -13.65
CA GLY A 86 -12.23 3.48 -14.50
C GLY A 86 -10.73 3.68 -14.65
N ASP A 87 -10.09 2.75 -15.36
CA ASP A 87 -8.67 2.78 -15.64
C ASP A 87 -8.33 3.90 -16.63
N GLY A 88 -8.25 5.13 -16.12
CA GLY A 88 -8.07 6.34 -16.93
C GLY A 88 -6.65 6.57 -17.43
N ARG A 89 -5.66 5.84 -16.93
CA ARG A 89 -4.25 5.91 -17.34
C ARG A 89 -3.52 4.58 -17.17
N GLY A 90 -4.28 3.49 -17.05
CA GLY A 90 -3.76 2.16 -16.77
C GLY A 90 -4.42 1.15 -17.70
N ILE A 91 -3.72 0.05 -17.98
CA ILE A 91 -4.25 -1.03 -18.81
C ILE A 91 -3.82 -2.35 -18.16
N LEU A 92 -4.78 -3.24 -17.90
CA LEU A 92 -4.50 -4.65 -17.62
C LEU A 92 -4.04 -5.30 -18.92
N LEU A 93 -2.75 -5.60 -19.06
CA LEU A 93 -2.19 -6.25 -20.26
C LEU A 93 -2.62 -7.72 -20.36
N GLY A 94 -2.73 -8.39 -19.21
CA GLY A 94 -3.14 -9.78 -19.11
C GLY A 94 -2.95 -10.33 -17.71
N GLU A 95 -3.36 -11.58 -17.52
CA GLU A 95 -3.32 -12.29 -16.25
C GLU A 95 -2.34 -13.46 -16.34
N GLN A 96 -1.13 -13.32 -15.80
CA GLN A 96 -0.10 -14.34 -15.84
C GLN A 96 -0.49 -15.53 -14.96
N ALA A 97 -0.55 -16.74 -15.53
CA ALA A 97 -0.66 -17.97 -14.77
C ALA A 97 0.72 -18.45 -14.32
N LEU A 98 0.86 -18.74 -13.02
CA LEU A 98 2.09 -19.24 -12.42
C LEU A 98 2.06 -20.78 -12.30
N PRO A 99 3.23 -21.43 -12.17
CA PRO A 99 3.31 -22.89 -12.03
C PRO A 99 2.58 -23.47 -10.80
N ASP A 100 2.39 -22.66 -9.75
CA ASP A 100 1.65 -23.04 -8.55
C ASP A 100 0.11 -22.90 -8.69
N GLY A 101 -0.36 -22.50 -9.88
CA GLY A 101 -1.77 -22.27 -10.18
C GLY A 101 -2.29 -20.88 -9.78
N SER A 102 -1.48 -20.05 -9.12
CA SER A 102 -1.85 -18.67 -8.84
C SER A 102 -1.81 -17.81 -10.10
N ILE A 103 -2.56 -16.71 -10.09
CA ILE A 103 -2.69 -15.79 -11.22
C ILE A 103 -2.37 -14.37 -10.76
N LEU A 104 -1.60 -13.64 -11.57
CA LEU A 104 -1.23 -12.26 -11.33
C LEU A 104 -1.59 -11.36 -12.51
N ASP A 105 -2.30 -10.28 -12.22
CA ASP A 105 -2.54 -9.18 -13.13
C ASP A 105 -1.23 -8.48 -13.49
N TRP A 106 -1.03 -8.18 -14.77
CA TRP A 106 0.00 -7.26 -15.25
C TRP A 106 -0.67 -5.95 -15.66
N HIS A 107 -0.64 -4.96 -14.78
CA HIS A 107 -1.28 -3.67 -15.00
C HIS A 107 -0.25 -2.59 -15.30
N LEU A 108 -0.24 -2.09 -16.54
CA LEU A 108 0.69 -1.06 -17.00
C LEU A 108 0.11 0.33 -16.72
N LYS A 109 0.61 1.00 -15.69
CA LYS A 109 0.25 2.39 -15.36
C LYS A 109 1.06 3.35 -16.25
N GLY A 110 0.41 4.39 -16.76
CA GLY A 110 0.98 5.35 -17.72
C GLY A 110 0.82 4.94 -19.19
N ALA A 111 0.05 3.87 -19.46
CA ALA A 111 -0.05 3.22 -20.76
C ALA A 111 -0.75 4.05 -21.86
N GLY A 112 -1.30 5.22 -21.54
CA GLY A 112 -1.96 6.11 -22.51
C GLY A 112 -3.44 6.33 -22.21
N LEU A 113 -4.08 7.07 -23.12
CA LEU A 113 -5.50 7.39 -23.03
C LEU A 113 -6.37 6.15 -23.14
N THR A 114 -7.46 6.16 -22.39
CA THR A 114 -8.52 5.16 -22.39
C THR A 114 -9.87 5.87 -22.45
N PRO A 115 -10.99 5.16 -22.69
CA PRO A 115 -12.33 5.74 -22.56
C PRO A 115 -12.64 6.30 -21.16
N TYR A 116 -11.81 5.98 -20.16
CA TYR A 116 -11.98 6.35 -18.76
C TYR A 116 -11.03 7.47 -18.32
N SER A 117 -10.23 8.05 -19.23
CA SER A 117 -9.26 9.11 -18.90
C SER A 117 -9.88 10.42 -18.42
N ARG A 118 -11.19 10.61 -18.62
CA ARG A 118 -11.90 11.87 -18.33
C ARG A 118 -11.15 13.05 -18.96
N MET A 119 -10.65 13.98 -18.14
CA MET A 119 -9.88 15.16 -18.58
C MET A 119 -8.36 14.95 -18.50
N GLY A 120 -7.89 13.78 -18.02
CA GLY A 120 -6.47 13.46 -17.91
C GLY A 120 -5.86 13.02 -19.25
N ASP A 121 -4.54 13.08 -19.33
CA ASP A 121 -3.76 12.74 -20.54
C ASP A 121 -3.45 11.24 -20.70
N GLY A 122 -3.89 10.41 -19.75
CA GLY A 122 -3.61 8.98 -19.75
C GLY A 122 -2.16 8.63 -19.39
N ARG A 123 -1.36 9.59 -18.93
CA ARG A 123 0.07 9.40 -18.64
C ARG A 123 0.37 9.38 -17.13
N ALA A 124 1.49 8.76 -16.81
CA ALA A 124 2.15 8.88 -15.51
C ALA A 124 3.48 9.60 -15.71
N VAL A 125 3.99 10.21 -14.64
CA VAL A 125 5.27 10.94 -14.60
C VAL A 125 6.30 10.16 -13.79
N LEU A 126 7.58 10.38 -14.07
CA LEU A 126 8.70 9.66 -13.46
C LEU A 126 8.68 9.68 -11.93
N ARG A 127 8.45 10.84 -11.30
CA ARG A 127 8.34 10.94 -9.83
C ARG A 127 7.27 10.00 -9.26
N SER A 128 6.15 9.86 -9.97
CA SER A 128 5.00 9.08 -9.51
C SER A 128 5.27 7.58 -9.61
N THR A 129 5.91 7.13 -10.69
CA THR A 129 6.26 5.72 -10.88
C THR A 129 7.37 5.29 -9.92
N ILE A 130 8.37 6.17 -9.68
CA ILE A 130 9.41 5.94 -8.67
C ILE A 130 8.80 5.80 -7.27
N ARG A 131 7.99 6.77 -6.83
CA ARG A 131 7.34 6.72 -5.50
C ARG A 131 6.49 5.48 -5.31
N GLU A 132 5.66 5.14 -6.29
CA GLU A 132 4.81 3.95 -6.22
C GLU A 132 5.63 2.67 -6.20
N SER A 133 6.72 2.57 -6.97
CA SER A 133 7.61 1.40 -6.94
C SER A 133 8.24 1.20 -5.57
N LEU A 134 8.78 2.27 -4.99
CA LEU A 134 9.47 2.24 -3.70
C LEU A 134 8.49 1.87 -2.59
N ALA A 135 7.28 2.46 -2.60
CA ALA A 135 6.29 2.20 -1.57
C ALA A 135 5.70 0.81 -1.65
N SER A 136 5.38 0.35 -2.87
CA SER A 136 4.89 -1.01 -3.12
C SER A 136 5.85 -2.05 -2.55
N GLU A 137 7.15 -1.89 -2.81
CA GLU A 137 8.16 -2.84 -2.33
C GLU A 137 8.44 -2.65 -0.83
N ALA A 138 8.53 -1.43 -0.33
CA ALA A 138 8.70 -1.16 1.10
C ALA A 138 7.60 -1.81 1.94
N MET A 139 6.33 -1.66 1.53
CA MET A 139 5.18 -2.27 2.20
C MET A 139 5.26 -3.81 2.16
N HIS A 140 5.69 -4.38 1.02
CA HIS A 140 5.88 -5.82 0.90
C HIS A 140 6.91 -6.36 1.88
N TYR A 141 8.09 -5.73 1.98
CA TYR A 141 9.16 -6.17 2.89
C TYR A 141 8.87 -5.86 4.37
N LEU A 142 7.96 -4.92 4.66
CA LEU A 142 7.37 -4.74 5.99
C LEU A 142 6.32 -5.83 6.33
N GLY A 143 5.98 -6.70 5.38
CA GLY A 143 4.98 -7.75 5.55
C GLY A 143 3.53 -7.26 5.48
N ILE A 144 3.29 -6.09 4.86
CA ILE A 144 1.96 -5.51 4.70
C ILE A 144 1.44 -5.85 3.29
N PRO A 145 0.19 -6.36 3.16
CA PRO A 145 -0.39 -6.67 1.86
C PRO A 145 -0.42 -5.45 0.92
N THR A 146 0.06 -5.64 -0.31
CA THR A 146 0.25 -4.56 -1.29
C THR A 146 0.30 -5.08 -2.71
N THR A 147 -0.04 -4.22 -3.67
CA THR A 147 0.42 -4.39 -5.06
C THR A 147 1.94 -4.37 -5.13
N ARG A 148 2.52 -5.02 -6.14
CA ARG A 148 3.98 -5.13 -6.33
C ARG A 148 4.42 -4.35 -7.56
N ALA A 149 5.66 -3.87 -7.55
CA ALA A 149 6.25 -3.14 -8.67
C ALA A 149 7.30 -4.01 -9.38
N LEU A 150 7.10 -4.25 -10.67
CA LEU A 150 8.01 -5.08 -11.46
C LEU A 150 9.02 -4.26 -12.26
N THR A 151 8.59 -3.20 -12.96
CA THR A 151 9.48 -2.36 -13.77
C THR A 151 9.09 -0.89 -13.74
N ILE A 152 10.07 -0.02 -13.96
CA ILE A 152 9.86 1.39 -14.29
C ILE A 152 10.52 1.69 -15.63
N VAL A 153 9.75 2.33 -16.51
CA VAL A 153 10.21 2.87 -17.79
C VAL A 153 10.10 4.39 -17.76
N THR A 154 11.14 5.09 -18.20
CA THR A 154 11.12 6.54 -18.44
C THR A 154 11.09 6.84 -19.93
N SER A 155 10.92 8.10 -20.33
CA SER A 155 10.87 8.51 -21.74
C SER A 155 11.22 9.98 -21.93
N ASP A 156 11.35 10.40 -23.20
CA ASP A 156 11.51 11.81 -23.58
C ASP A 156 10.15 12.48 -23.87
N THR A 157 9.03 11.83 -23.52
CA THR A 157 7.69 12.38 -23.74
C THR A 157 7.40 13.42 -22.67
N PRO A 158 7.18 14.70 -23.01
CA PRO A 158 6.81 15.70 -22.02
C PRO A 158 5.38 15.46 -21.54
N VAL A 159 5.20 15.49 -20.23
CA VAL A 159 3.91 15.39 -19.55
C VAL A 159 3.74 16.65 -18.69
N TYR A 160 2.62 17.34 -18.84
CA TYR A 160 2.39 18.63 -18.20
C TYR A 160 1.61 18.42 -16.89
N ARG A 161 2.21 18.82 -15.77
CA ARG A 161 1.58 18.91 -14.44
C ARG A 161 1.80 20.31 -13.89
N GLU A 162 2.18 20.46 -12.62
CA GLU A 162 2.64 21.75 -12.08
C GLU A 162 3.92 22.22 -12.79
N THR A 163 4.75 21.27 -13.21
CA THR A 163 5.92 21.48 -14.10
C THR A 163 5.86 20.52 -15.28
N VAL A 164 6.76 20.69 -16.25
CA VAL A 164 6.95 19.70 -17.32
C VAL A 164 7.80 18.56 -16.77
N GLU A 165 7.28 17.35 -16.85
CA GLU A 165 7.92 16.14 -16.33
C GLU A 165 8.09 15.09 -17.44
N SER A 166 8.99 14.14 -17.23
CA SER A 166 9.17 13.00 -18.13
C SER A 166 8.04 11.99 -17.94
N GLY A 167 7.36 11.66 -19.04
CA GLY A 167 6.39 10.58 -19.09
C GLY A 167 7.06 9.24 -18.76
N ALA A 168 6.41 8.45 -17.91
CA ALA A 168 6.92 7.19 -17.41
C ALA A 168 5.80 6.14 -17.34
N MET A 169 6.20 4.87 -17.26
CA MET A 169 5.30 3.75 -17.02
C MET A 169 5.79 2.89 -15.86
N LEU A 170 4.85 2.25 -15.18
CA LEU A 170 5.09 1.29 -14.10
C LEU A 170 4.33 -0.01 -14.42
N MET A 171 5.04 -1.14 -14.41
CA MET A 171 4.39 -2.45 -14.41
C MET A 171 4.01 -2.83 -12.97
N ARG A 172 2.72 -2.74 -12.66
CA ARG A 172 2.15 -3.10 -11.36
C ARG A 172 1.58 -4.52 -11.42
N LEU A 173 1.93 -5.33 -10.44
CA LEU A 173 1.43 -6.70 -10.29
C LEU A 173 0.54 -6.84 -9.07
N ALA A 174 -0.54 -7.60 -9.19
CA ALA A 174 -1.45 -7.93 -8.10
C ALA A 174 -2.21 -9.22 -8.41
N GLN A 175 -2.75 -9.90 -7.39
CA GLN A 175 -3.70 -11.01 -7.63
C GLN A 175 -5.00 -10.53 -8.29
N SER A 176 -5.39 -9.28 -8.01
CA SER A 176 -6.53 -8.62 -8.62
C SER A 176 -6.40 -7.11 -8.49
N HIS A 177 -6.85 -6.39 -9.51
CA HIS A 177 -7.13 -4.94 -9.44
C HIS A 177 -8.60 -4.63 -9.12
N MET A 178 -9.38 -5.63 -8.66
CA MET A 178 -10.74 -5.41 -8.21
C MET A 178 -10.80 -4.51 -6.97
N ARG A 179 -11.74 -3.57 -7.00
CA ARG A 179 -11.90 -2.45 -6.04
C ARG A 179 -13.32 -2.45 -5.50
N PHE A 180 -13.57 -1.81 -4.36
CA PHE A 180 -14.94 -1.58 -3.88
C PHE A 180 -15.75 -0.80 -4.93
N GLY A 181 -15.11 0.18 -5.57
CA GLY A 181 -15.67 0.97 -6.67
C GLY A 181 -16.19 0.19 -7.89
N HIS A 182 -15.74 -1.05 -8.11
CA HIS A 182 -16.29 -1.90 -9.17
C HIS A 182 -17.73 -2.33 -8.85
N PHE A 183 -17.98 -2.72 -7.60
CA PHE A 183 -19.32 -3.11 -7.14
C PHE A 183 -20.26 -1.89 -7.10
N GLU A 184 -19.75 -0.75 -6.62
CA GLU A 184 -20.51 0.50 -6.60
C GLU A 184 -20.92 0.95 -8.00
N HIS A 185 -20.04 0.81 -9.01
CA HIS A 185 -20.35 1.20 -10.39
C HIS A 185 -21.65 0.56 -10.90
N PHE A 186 -21.74 -0.76 -10.81
CA PHE A 186 -22.89 -1.51 -11.30
C PHE A 186 -24.11 -1.35 -10.39
N TYR A 187 -23.91 -1.20 -9.08
CA TYR A 187 -24.99 -0.92 -8.14
C TYR A 187 -25.70 0.39 -8.46
N TYR A 188 -24.96 1.49 -8.62
CA TYR A 188 -25.56 2.80 -8.92
C TYR A 188 -26.08 2.93 -10.35
N ARG A 189 -25.67 2.03 -11.26
CA ARG A 189 -26.28 1.85 -12.58
C ARG A 189 -27.56 1.03 -12.58
N ARG A 190 -27.96 0.48 -11.42
CA ARG A 190 -29.11 -0.41 -11.25
C ARG A 190 -28.96 -1.72 -12.03
N GLU A 191 -27.74 -2.27 -12.06
CA GLU A 191 -27.38 -3.55 -12.68
C GLU A 191 -26.95 -4.55 -11.57
N PRO A 192 -27.85 -4.95 -10.64
CA PRO A 192 -27.51 -5.79 -9.48
C PRO A 192 -26.97 -7.18 -9.86
N GLU A 193 -27.40 -7.72 -11.00
CA GLU A 193 -26.87 -8.96 -11.57
C GLU A 193 -25.37 -8.86 -11.91
N LYS A 194 -24.89 -7.67 -12.32
CA LYS A 194 -23.46 -7.42 -12.54
C LYS A 194 -22.69 -7.34 -11.23
N VAL A 195 -23.29 -6.78 -10.19
CA VAL A 195 -22.70 -6.77 -8.84
C VAL A 195 -22.54 -8.20 -8.33
N GLN A 196 -23.57 -9.03 -8.49
CA GLN A 196 -23.51 -10.44 -8.11
C GLN A 196 -22.48 -11.22 -8.96
N GLN A 197 -22.41 -10.95 -10.27
CA GLN A 197 -21.41 -11.55 -11.16
C GLN A 197 -19.97 -11.24 -10.70
N LEU A 198 -19.69 -10.00 -10.29
CA LEU A 198 -18.39 -9.62 -9.73
C LEU A 198 -18.10 -10.36 -8.41
N ALA A 199 -19.10 -10.51 -7.54
CA ALA A 199 -18.95 -11.25 -6.28
C ALA A 199 -18.67 -12.75 -6.55
N ASP A 200 -19.41 -13.37 -7.47
CA ASP A 200 -19.19 -14.76 -7.88
C ASP A 200 -17.81 -14.98 -8.51
N PHE A 201 -17.35 -14.05 -9.34
CA PHE A 201 -15.99 -14.06 -9.88
C PHE A 201 -14.96 -13.97 -8.76
N ALA A 202 -15.12 -13.01 -7.84
CA ALA A 202 -14.19 -12.80 -6.73
C ALA A 202 -14.11 -14.05 -5.84
N ILE A 203 -15.26 -14.62 -5.45
CA ILE A 203 -15.33 -15.81 -4.62
C ILE A 203 -14.64 -16.99 -5.31
N ARG A 204 -14.99 -17.27 -6.56
CA ARG A 204 -14.45 -18.43 -7.28
C ARG A 204 -12.93 -18.39 -7.41
N HIS A 205 -12.37 -17.21 -7.66
CA HIS A 205 -10.95 -17.06 -8.00
C HIS A 205 -10.06 -16.72 -6.80
N TYR A 206 -10.60 -16.10 -5.75
CA TYR A 206 -9.81 -15.60 -4.62
C TYR A 206 -10.28 -16.13 -3.25
N TRP A 207 -11.49 -16.70 -3.18
CA TRP A 207 -12.02 -17.45 -2.02
C TRP A 207 -12.59 -18.81 -2.45
N PRO A 208 -11.84 -19.66 -3.17
CA PRO A 208 -12.39 -20.89 -3.74
C PRO A 208 -12.97 -21.84 -2.68
N HIS A 209 -12.43 -21.79 -1.45
CA HIS A 209 -12.92 -22.56 -0.31
C HIS A 209 -14.35 -22.18 0.14
N LEU A 210 -14.87 -21.03 -0.27
CA LEU A 210 -16.24 -20.58 0.02
C LEU A 210 -17.23 -20.90 -1.11
N HIS A 211 -16.77 -21.39 -2.27
CA HIS A 211 -17.61 -21.48 -3.48
C HIS A 211 -18.87 -22.34 -3.29
N GLU A 212 -18.74 -23.43 -2.54
CA GLU A 212 -19.80 -24.41 -2.26
C GLU A 212 -20.57 -24.12 -0.95
N GLU A 213 -20.20 -23.05 -0.23
CA GLU A 213 -20.87 -22.69 1.01
C GLU A 213 -22.24 -22.05 0.74
N THR A 214 -23.24 -22.41 1.55
CA THR A 214 -24.62 -21.88 1.38
C THR A 214 -24.65 -20.35 1.58
N ASP A 215 -23.88 -19.85 2.55
CA ASP A 215 -23.79 -18.42 2.90
C ASP A 215 -22.55 -17.74 2.29
N LYS A 216 -22.06 -18.24 1.13
CA LYS A 216 -20.79 -17.81 0.51
C LYS A 216 -20.57 -16.29 0.44
N TYR A 217 -21.61 -15.52 0.11
CA TYR A 217 -21.50 -14.06 -0.03
C TYR A 217 -21.28 -13.37 1.32
N LEU A 218 -21.94 -13.84 2.38
CA LEU A 218 -21.79 -13.29 3.72
C LEU A 218 -20.41 -13.64 4.29
N LEU A 219 -19.99 -14.91 4.15
CA LEU A 219 -18.66 -15.36 4.57
C LEU A 219 -17.56 -14.59 3.83
N TRP A 220 -17.72 -14.39 2.53
CA TRP A 220 -16.82 -13.57 1.72
C TRP A 220 -16.78 -12.12 2.20
N PHE A 221 -17.93 -11.48 2.41
CA PHE A 221 -17.97 -10.09 2.86
C PHE A 221 -17.34 -9.91 4.25
N ARG A 222 -17.56 -10.84 5.18
CA ARG A 222 -16.87 -10.86 6.48
C ARG A 222 -15.35 -10.92 6.33
N ASP A 223 -14.85 -11.76 5.42
CA ASP A 223 -13.41 -11.83 5.18
C ASP A 223 -12.87 -10.54 4.52
N VAL A 224 -13.63 -9.89 3.63
CA VAL A 224 -13.28 -8.57 3.08
C VAL A 224 -13.20 -7.50 4.18
N VAL A 225 -14.15 -7.50 5.12
CA VAL A 225 -14.12 -6.63 6.31
C VAL A 225 -12.88 -6.91 7.14
N ALA A 226 -12.59 -8.18 7.45
CA ALA A 226 -11.46 -8.57 8.27
C ALA A 226 -10.10 -8.22 7.63
N ARG A 227 -9.95 -8.44 6.32
CA ARG A 227 -8.74 -8.05 5.56
C ARG A 227 -8.53 -6.54 5.57
N THR A 228 -9.60 -5.76 5.38
CA THR A 228 -9.52 -4.29 5.41
C THR A 228 -9.18 -3.78 6.82
N ALA A 229 -9.77 -4.37 7.86
CA ALA A 229 -9.45 -4.08 9.26
C ALA A 229 -7.97 -4.39 9.58
N THR A 230 -7.49 -5.56 9.14
CA THR A 230 -6.10 -5.98 9.31
C THR A 230 -5.13 -5.05 8.58
N LEU A 231 -5.43 -4.72 7.32
CA LEU A 231 -4.61 -3.81 6.51
C LEU A 231 -4.44 -2.45 7.18
N ILE A 232 -5.54 -1.86 7.62
CA ILE A 232 -5.51 -0.54 8.26
C ILE A 232 -4.81 -0.61 9.61
N ALA A 233 -5.04 -1.65 10.41
CA ALA A 233 -4.29 -1.86 11.64
C ALA A 233 -2.78 -1.92 11.39
N ASP A 234 -2.34 -2.63 10.35
CA ASP A 234 -0.93 -2.70 9.97
C ASP A 234 -0.40 -1.32 9.52
N TRP A 235 -1.16 -0.54 8.73
CA TRP A 235 -0.81 0.84 8.39
C TRP A 235 -0.59 1.72 9.62
N GLN A 236 -1.50 1.65 10.60
CA GLN A 236 -1.37 2.41 11.85
C GLN A 236 -0.10 2.00 12.61
N THR A 237 0.30 0.72 12.58
CA THR A 237 1.45 0.25 13.35
C THR A 237 2.81 0.67 12.78
N VAL A 238 2.89 0.89 11.46
CA VAL A 238 4.12 1.38 10.79
C VAL A 238 4.11 2.88 10.52
N GLY A 239 3.03 3.58 10.89
CA GLY A 239 2.90 5.01 10.65
C GLY A 239 2.71 5.34 9.17
N PHE A 240 1.98 4.52 8.41
CA PHE A 240 1.70 4.78 7.00
C PHE A 240 0.39 5.57 6.84
N ALA A 241 0.46 6.73 6.22
CA ALA A 241 -0.68 7.53 5.77
C ALA A 241 -0.86 7.39 4.25
N HIS A 242 -2.01 6.89 3.80
CA HIS A 242 -2.30 6.65 2.39
C HIS A 242 -2.66 7.93 1.63
N GLY A 243 -3.42 8.84 2.27
CA GLY A 243 -3.78 10.16 1.73
C GLY A 243 -4.93 10.21 0.72
N VAL A 244 -5.39 9.07 0.17
CA VAL A 244 -6.48 9.00 -0.82
C VAL A 244 -7.28 7.70 -0.68
N MET A 245 -7.90 7.50 0.49
CA MET A 245 -8.74 6.32 0.75
C MET A 245 -10.15 6.50 0.16
N ASN A 246 -10.22 6.85 -1.13
CA ASN A 246 -11.47 6.79 -1.89
C ASN A 246 -11.89 5.33 -2.08
N THR A 247 -13.18 5.05 -2.29
CA THR A 247 -13.64 3.66 -2.44
C THR A 247 -13.11 2.99 -3.72
N ASP A 248 -12.74 3.76 -4.74
CA ASP A 248 -12.02 3.27 -5.92
C ASP A 248 -10.59 2.83 -5.60
N ASN A 249 -9.97 3.29 -4.52
CA ASN A 249 -8.62 2.85 -4.11
C ASN A 249 -8.63 1.74 -3.06
N MET A 250 -9.82 1.23 -2.68
CA MET A 250 -9.93 0.11 -1.73
C MET A 250 -9.96 -1.21 -2.48
N SER A 251 -8.89 -2.00 -2.36
CA SER A 251 -8.80 -3.34 -2.94
C SER A 251 -9.81 -4.29 -2.30
N ILE A 252 -10.49 -5.11 -3.11
CA ILE A 252 -11.36 -6.17 -2.57
C ILE A 252 -10.58 -7.23 -1.77
N LEU A 253 -9.29 -7.41 -2.09
CA LEU A 253 -8.40 -8.39 -1.47
C LEU A 253 -7.70 -7.86 -0.21
N GLY A 254 -7.96 -6.60 0.18
CA GLY A 254 -7.26 -5.96 1.29
C GLY A 254 -5.78 -5.68 1.00
N LEU A 255 -5.46 -5.29 -0.24
CA LEU A 255 -4.13 -4.84 -0.63
C LEU A 255 -4.01 -3.32 -0.54
N THR A 256 -2.85 -2.81 -0.11
CA THR A 256 -2.46 -1.42 -0.36
C THR A 256 -2.28 -1.23 -1.88
N MET A 257 -2.96 -0.25 -2.47
CA MET A 257 -2.93 0.01 -3.91
C MET A 257 -3.05 1.51 -4.23
N ASP A 258 -2.65 1.91 -5.44
CA ASP A 258 -2.72 3.30 -5.92
C ASP A 258 -2.01 4.32 -5.02
N TYR A 259 -0.70 4.09 -4.87
CA TYR A 259 0.22 5.01 -4.21
C TYR A 259 0.30 6.35 -4.96
N GLY A 260 -0.23 7.40 -4.34
CA GLY A 260 -0.11 8.79 -4.79
C GLY A 260 0.56 9.65 -3.72
N PRO A 261 -0.18 10.53 -3.03
CA PRO A 261 0.33 11.39 -1.96
C PRO A 261 0.35 10.65 -0.62
N PHE A 262 1.02 9.50 -0.55
CA PHE A 262 1.23 8.79 0.70
C PHE A 262 2.40 9.40 1.50
N GLY A 263 2.48 9.09 2.79
CA GLY A 263 3.65 9.38 3.61
C GLY A 263 3.80 8.37 4.75
N PHE A 264 5.03 7.93 5.01
CA PHE A 264 5.38 7.33 6.30
C PHE A 264 5.66 8.46 7.30
N LEU A 265 5.20 8.31 8.54
CA LEU A 265 5.47 9.27 9.61
C LEU A 265 6.97 9.37 9.84
N ASP A 266 7.51 10.57 9.69
CA ASP A 266 8.81 10.93 10.23
C ASP A 266 8.63 11.20 11.73
N ASP A 267 8.26 12.43 12.09
CA ASP A 267 7.83 12.79 13.43
C ASP A 267 6.44 12.22 13.71
N TYR A 268 6.19 11.75 14.94
CA TYR A 268 4.87 11.24 15.31
C TYR A 268 3.85 12.37 15.41
N GLU A 269 2.95 12.42 14.44
CA GLU A 269 1.83 13.35 14.37
C GLU A 269 0.55 12.58 14.06
N PRO A 270 -0.33 12.32 15.06
CA PRO A 270 -1.57 11.59 14.84
C PRO A 270 -2.46 12.21 13.76
N GLY A 271 -2.52 13.54 13.73
CA GLY A 271 -3.31 14.31 12.76
C GLY A 271 -2.64 14.53 11.41
N PHE A 272 -1.55 13.82 11.08
CA PHE A 272 -0.76 14.06 9.87
C PHE A 272 -1.60 13.92 8.60
N ILE A 273 -1.60 14.97 7.77
CA ILE A 273 -2.23 15.01 6.45
C ILE A 273 -1.12 14.92 5.39
N CYS A 274 -0.94 13.76 4.78
CA CYS A 274 0.08 13.56 3.74
C CYS A 274 -0.32 14.09 2.36
N ASN A 275 -1.61 14.33 2.14
CA ASN A 275 -2.14 14.83 0.88
C ASN A 275 -2.46 16.32 0.96
N HIS A 276 -1.68 17.15 0.27
CA HIS A 276 -1.89 18.60 0.23
C HIS A 276 -3.27 19.02 -0.33
N SER A 277 -3.94 18.17 -1.12
CA SER A 277 -5.31 18.40 -1.61
C SER A 277 -6.41 18.01 -0.60
N ASP A 278 -6.05 17.38 0.53
CA ASP A 278 -6.99 16.99 1.59
C ASP A 278 -7.14 18.12 2.62
N HIS A 279 -7.73 19.25 2.19
CA HIS A 279 -7.87 20.45 3.02
C HIS A 279 -8.71 20.26 4.30
N GLN A 280 -9.56 19.22 4.33
CA GLN A 280 -10.40 18.90 5.51
C GLN A 280 -9.77 17.84 6.42
N GLY A 281 -8.62 17.29 6.03
CA GLY A 281 -7.97 16.19 6.74
C GLY A 281 -8.86 14.96 6.84
N ARG A 282 -9.61 14.63 5.77
CA ARG A 282 -10.46 13.44 5.71
C ARG A 282 -9.62 12.17 5.80
N TYR A 283 -8.46 12.14 5.16
CA TYR A 283 -7.55 11.00 5.06
C TYR A 283 -6.30 11.16 5.92
N ARG A 284 -6.36 12.01 6.95
CA ARG A 284 -5.28 12.10 7.95
C ARG A 284 -5.05 10.77 8.65
N PHE A 285 -3.84 10.57 9.15
CA PHE A 285 -3.38 9.29 9.71
C PHE A 285 -4.30 8.70 10.78
N ASP A 286 -4.75 9.48 11.77
CA ASP A 286 -5.64 9.00 12.83
C ASP A 286 -7.08 8.69 12.36
N ASN A 287 -7.49 9.16 11.18
CA ASN A 287 -8.84 8.97 10.65
C ASN A 287 -8.96 7.76 9.70
N GLN A 288 -7.84 7.14 9.30
CA GLN A 288 -7.84 5.97 8.41
C GLN A 288 -8.72 4.80 8.93
N PRO A 289 -8.74 4.46 10.24
CA PRO A 289 -9.67 3.47 10.78
C PRO A 289 -11.14 3.79 10.53
N ALA A 290 -11.57 5.02 10.78
CA ALA A 290 -12.96 5.41 10.58
C ALA A 290 -13.33 5.44 9.09
N VAL A 291 -12.43 5.91 8.24
CA VAL A 291 -12.61 5.93 6.79
C VAL A 291 -12.69 4.51 6.21
N GLY A 292 -11.89 3.57 6.72
CA GLY A 292 -11.95 2.16 6.34
C GLY A 292 -13.33 1.56 6.54
N LEU A 293 -13.91 1.77 7.73
CA LEU A 293 -15.28 1.34 8.02
C LEU A 293 -16.29 2.01 7.09
N TRP A 294 -16.17 3.32 6.88
CA TRP A 294 -17.07 4.05 5.98
C TRP A 294 -17.01 3.50 4.54
N ASN A 295 -15.82 3.17 4.04
CA ASN A 295 -15.64 2.57 2.72
C ASN A 295 -16.29 1.16 2.65
N LEU A 296 -16.14 0.34 3.71
CA LEU A 296 -16.82 -0.95 3.81
C LEU A 296 -18.35 -0.81 3.84
N GLN A 297 -18.89 0.23 4.48
CA GLN A 297 -20.32 0.53 4.43
C GLN A 297 -20.80 0.87 3.01
N ARG A 298 -19.98 1.56 2.21
CA ARG A 298 -20.30 1.81 0.79
C ARG A 298 -20.30 0.50 -0.02
N LEU A 299 -19.33 -0.38 0.22
CA LEU A 299 -19.33 -1.71 -0.38
C LEU A 299 -20.57 -2.52 0.05
N ALA A 300 -20.88 -2.59 1.35
CA ALA A 300 -22.05 -3.30 1.88
C ALA A 300 -23.35 -2.85 1.20
N GLN A 301 -23.52 -1.54 0.98
CA GLN A 301 -24.68 -1.01 0.26
C GLN A 301 -24.83 -1.63 -1.13
N SER A 302 -23.71 -1.80 -1.86
CA SER A 302 -23.73 -2.43 -3.19
C SER A 302 -24.14 -3.90 -3.16
N LEU A 303 -23.90 -4.61 -2.04
CA LEU A 303 -24.20 -6.03 -1.86
C LEU A 303 -25.61 -6.30 -1.32
N SER A 304 -26.33 -5.27 -0.86
CA SER A 304 -27.69 -5.37 -0.34
C SER A 304 -28.75 -6.03 -1.26
N PRO A 305 -28.60 -6.08 -2.60
CA PRO A 305 -29.55 -6.81 -3.45
C PRO A 305 -29.58 -8.33 -3.21
N PHE A 306 -28.51 -8.91 -2.65
CA PHE A 306 -28.39 -10.37 -2.46
C PHE A 306 -27.82 -10.80 -1.10
N ILE A 307 -27.54 -9.84 -0.20
CA ILE A 307 -27.22 -10.10 1.21
C ILE A 307 -28.20 -9.30 2.09
N GLY A 308 -28.82 -9.97 3.06
CA GLY A 308 -29.75 -9.32 3.99
C GLY A 308 -29.08 -8.21 4.80
N VAL A 309 -29.78 -7.09 5.01
CA VAL A 309 -29.24 -5.89 5.67
C VAL A 309 -28.75 -6.17 7.09
N GLU A 310 -29.45 -6.99 7.86
CA GLU A 310 -29.02 -7.39 9.20
C GLU A 310 -27.69 -8.15 9.17
N ALA A 311 -27.52 -9.06 8.20
CA ALA A 311 -26.27 -9.81 8.03
C ALA A 311 -25.10 -8.90 7.61
N LEU A 312 -25.35 -7.91 6.74
CA LEU A 312 -24.36 -6.90 6.37
C LEU A 312 -23.93 -6.05 7.56
N ASN A 313 -24.88 -5.59 8.38
CA ASN A 313 -24.58 -4.81 9.59
C ASN A 313 -23.78 -5.63 10.60
N ASN A 314 -24.17 -6.89 10.84
CA ASN A 314 -23.43 -7.78 11.74
C ASN A 314 -21.97 -7.98 11.27
N ALA A 315 -21.75 -8.16 9.95
CA ALA A 315 -20.40 -8.25 9.42
C ALA A 315 -19.61 -6.95 9.54
N LEU A 316 -20.25 -5.77 9.40
CA LEU A 316 -19.61 -4.47 9.61
C LEU A 316 -19.24 -4.22 11.07
N ASP A 317 -20.05 -4.69 12.02
CA ASP A 317 -19.80 -4.55 13.46
C ASP A 317 -18.53 -5.32 13.90
N GLU A 318 -18.16 -6.38 13.17
CA GLU A 318 -16.92 -7.15 13.40
C GLU A 318 -15.64 -6.33 13.07
N TYR A 319 -15.74 -5.26 12.25
CA TYR A 319 -14.60 -4.45 11.82
C TYR A 319 -13.78 -3.88 12.98
N GLN A 320 -14.45 -3.26 13.95
CA GLN A 320 -13.77 -2.58 15.05
C GLN A 320 -13.02 -3.60 15.93
N GLN A 321 -13.64 -4.74 16.21
CA GLN A 321 -13.02 -5.81 16.99
C GLN A 321 -11.78 -6.34 16.28
N GLU A 322 -11.87 -6.63 14.98
CA GLU A 322 -10.75 -7.18 14.21
C GLU A 322 -9.60 -6.18 14.08
N LEU A 323 -9.92 -4.91 13.82
CA LEU A 323 -8.92 -3.84 13.74
C LEU A 323 -8.17 -3.69 15.07
N LEU A 324 -8.90 -3.58 16.19
CA LEU A 324 -8.28 -3.41 17.51
C LEU A 324 -7.50 -4.65 17.94
N ARG A 325 -7.99 -5.85 17.60
CA ARG A 325 -7.28 -7.12 17.85
C ARG A 325 -5.95 -7.15 17.12
N ARG A 326 -5.94 -6.90 15.80
CA ARG A 326 -4.71 -6.88 15.00
C ARG A 326 -3.76 -5.78 15.46
N TYR A 327 -4.28 -4.56 15.68
CA TYR A 327 -3.50 -3.42 16.15
C TYR A 327 -2.85 -3.71 17.51
N GLY A 328 -3.62 -4.17 18.49
CA GLY A 328 -3.13 -4.52 19.82
C GLY A 328 -2.04 -5.60 19.78
N GLN A 329 -2.25 -6.66 18.99
CA GLN A 329 -1.24 -7.71 18.79
C GLN A 329 0.07 -7.14 18.24
N ARG A 330 0.00 -6.32 17.17
CA ARG A 330 1.19 -5.71 16.57
C ARG A 330 1.87 -4.70 17.49
N MET A 331 1.12 -3.84 18.16
CA MET A 331 1.72 -2.85 19.07
C MET A 331 2.38 -3.51 20.28
N ARG A 332 1.83 -4.60 20.81
CA ARG A 332 2.50 -5.39 21.85
C ARG A 332 3.81 -5.99 21.35
N GLN A 333 3.86 -6.55 20.14
CA GLN A 333 5.11 -7.02 19.53
C GLN A 333 6.14 -5.88 19.41
N LYS A 334 5.71 -4.70 18.96
CA LYS A 334 6.58 -3.51 18.84
C LYS A 334 7.10 -3.02 20.20
N LEU A 335 6.31 -3.19 21.26
CA LEU A 335 6.69 -2.90 22.66
C LEU A 335 7.42 -4.06 23.35
N GLY A 336 7.56 -5.22 22.70
CA GLY A 336 8.16 -6.41 23.32
C GLY A 336 7.33 -7.02 24.44
N PHE A 337 6.01 -6.76 24.49
CA PHE A 337 5.08 -7.39 25.43
C PHE A 337 4.68 -8.77 24.91
N ILE A 338 5.05 -9.81 25.65
CA ILE A 338 4.82 -11.21 25.28
C ILE A 338 3.46 -11.68 25.79
N SER A 339 3.08 -11.32 27.02
CA SER A 339 1.74 -11.56 27.55
C SER A 339 0.83 -10.35 27.30
N GLU A 340 -0.48 -10.56 27.38
CA GLU A 340 -1.45 -9.46 27.37
C GLU A 340 -1.78 -9.03 28.80
N GLN A 341 -1.69 -7.73 29.09
CA GLN A 341 -2.12 -7.15 30.37
C GLN A 341 -3.03 -5.95 30.16
N LYS A 342 -3.87 -5.68 31.17
CA LYS A 342 -4.86 -4.60 31.14
C LYS A 342 -4.22 -3.20 30.97
N GLU A 343 -3.01 -3.02 31.52
CA GLU A 343 -2.27 -1.76 31.51
C GLU A 343 -1.49 -1.48 30.21
N ASP A 344 -1.42 -2.44 29.28
CA ASP A 344 -0.62 -2.30 28.05
C ASP A 344 -1.01 -1.06 27.24
N ASN A 345 -2.31 -0.80 27.13
CA ASN A 345 -2.83 0.34 26.37
C ASN A 345 -2.52 1.69 27.06
N GLU A 346 -2.50 1.73 28.40
CA GLU A 346 -2.12 2.93 29.14
C GLU A 346 -0.65 3.29 28.91
N LEU A 347 0.23 2.28 28.91
CA LEU A 347 1.65 2.46 28.60
C LEU A 347 1.86 2.93 27.16
N LEU A 348 1.14 2.35 26.20
CA LEU A 348 1.21 2.76 24.81
C LEU A 348 0.72 4.22 24.62
N ASN A 349 -0.42 4.57 25.20
CA ASN A 349 -0.98 5.92 25.09
C ASN A 349 -0.07 6.97 25.75
N ALA A 350 0.56 6.64 26.87
CA ALA A 350 1.53 7.51 27.52
C ALA A 350 2.77 7.73 26.63
N LEU A 351 3.29 6.69 25.98
CA LEU A 351 4.39 6.81 25.01
C LEU A 351 3.99 7.71 23.84
N PHE A 352 2.84 7.46 23.21
CA PHE A 352 2.36 8.27 22.10
C PHE A 352 2.10 9.72 22.47
N SER A 353 1.56 9.98 23.66
CA SER A 353 1.37 11.34 24.17
C SER A 353 2.71 12.07 24.31
N LEU A 354 3.74 11.39 24.82
CA LEU A 354 5.08 11.93 24.93
C LEU A 354 5.70 12.19 23.55
N MET A 355 5.61 11.22 22.63
CA MET A 355 6.13 11.35 21.26
C MET A 355 5.45 12.48 20.48
N ALA A 356 4.14 12.65 20.62
CA ALA A 356 3.39 13.69 19.93
C ALA A 356 3.77 15.09 20.44
N ARG A 357 3.93 15.23 21.76
CA ARG A 357 4.35 16.49 22.40
C ARG A 357 5.76 16.91 21.96
N GLU A 358 6.65 15.94 21.78
CA GLU A 358 8.07 16.21 21.50
C GLU A 358 8.46 16.02 20.03
N ARG A 359 7.50 15.66 19.17
CA ARG A 359 7.74 15.36 17.74
C ARG A 359 8.85 14.33 17.59
N SER A 360 8.80 13.27 18.40
CA SER A 360 9.76 12.17 18.33
C SER A 360 9.59 11.40 17.04
N ASP A 361 10.69 10.95 16.45
CA ASP A 361 10.65 10.15 15.22
C ASP A 361 9.98 8.79 15.50
N TYR A 362 8.91 8.46 14.76
CA TYR A 362 8.09 7.29 15.03
C TYR A 362 8.90 5.99 14.92
N THR A 363 9.57 5.82 13.78
CA THR A 363 10.34 4.60 13.46
C THR A 363 11.52 4.42 14.40
N ARG A 364 12.34 5.47 14.57
CA ARG A 364 13.55 5.42 15.42
C ARG A 364 13.19 5.23 16.88
N THR A 365 12.07 5.78 17.36
CA THR A 365 11.63 5.58 18.75
C THR A 365 11.45 4.09 19.05
N PHE A 366 10.65 3.38 18.24
CA PHE A 366 10.45 1.94 18.40
C PHE A 366 11.73 1.14 18.15
N ARG A 367 12.56 1.55 17.18
CA ARG A 367 13.83 0.86 16.91
C ARG A 367 14.79 0.93 18.08
N MET A 368 14.99 2.11 18.67
CA MET A 368 15.83 2.29 19.84
C MET A 368 15.25 1.60 21.09
N LEU A 369 13.92 1.61 21.25
CA LEU A 369 13.23 0.89 22.32
C LEU A 369 13.52 -0.63 22.28
N SER A 370 13.74 -1.16 21.07
CA SER A 370 14.08 -2.57 20.83
C SER A 370 15.42 -3.01 21.43
N ARG A 371 16.25 -2.06 21.92
CA ARG A 371 17.53 -2.33 22.60
C ARG A 371 17.44 -2.22 24.13
N THR A 372 16.24 -2.02 24.67
CA THR A 372 16.02 -1.94 26.12
C THR A 372 16.57 -3.18 26.82
N GLU A 373 17.19 -3.01 27.98
CA GLU A 373 17.45 -4.07 28.96
C GLU A 373 16.50 -3.85 30.14
N GLN A 374 15.73 -4.87 30.52
CA GLN A 374 14.60 -4.67 31.45
C GLN A 374 15.04 -4.22 32.86
N GLN A 375 16.25 -4.59 33.28
CA GLN A 375 16.81 -4.19 34.59
C GLN A 375 17.67 -2.90 34.54
N SER A 376 17.88 -2.31 33.36
CA SER A 376 18.71 -1.11 33.20
C SER A 376 17.85 0.12 32.91
N ALA A 377 18.16 1.25 33.56
CA ALA A 377 17.56 2.53 33.21
C ALA A 377 18.24 3.20 32.00
N ALA A 378 19.36 2.63 31.51
CA ALA A 378 20.07 3.18 30.36
C ALA A 378 19.29 2.94 29.06
N SER A 379 19.15 3.98 28.26
CA SER A 379 18.55 3.90 26.92
C SER A 379 19.03 5.06 26.05
N PRO A 380 19.37 4.82 24.77
CA PRO A 380 19.69 5.90 23.84
C PRO A 380 18.49 6.84 23.61
N LEU A 381 17.26 6.37 23.82
CA LEU A 381 16.05 7.20 23.72
C LEU A 381 16.05 8.37 24.70
N ARG A 382 16.73 8.25 25.84
CA ARG A 382 16.72 9.28 26.87
C ARG A 382 17.24 10.62 26.35
N ASP A 383 18.18 10.61 25.41
CA ASP A 383 18.73 11.82 24.81
C ASP A 383 17.88 12.37 23.65
N GLU A 384 16.90 11.60 23.15
CA GLU A 384 15.96 12.02 22.10
C GLU A 384 14.74 12.78 22.67
N PHE A 385 14.53 12.74 23.99
CA PHE A 385 13.47 13.48 24.68
C PHE A 385 14.01 14.73 25.39
N ILE A 386 13.32 15.86 25.21
CA ILE A 386 13.53 17.11 25.92
C ILE A 386 13.09 16.93 27.39
N ASP A 387 11.89 16.41 27.64
CA ASP A 387 11.40 16.10 28.99
C ASP A 387 11.89 14.71 29.44
N ARG A 388 13.19 14.64 29.73
CA ARG A 388 13.86 13.40 30.18
C ARG A 388 13.21 12.79 31.41
N ALA A 389 12.67 13.61 32.32
CA ALA A 389 12.02 13.13 33.53
C ALA A 389 10.70 12.40 33.21
N ALA A 390 9.90 12.93 32.28
CA ALA A 390 8.70 12.23 31.81
C ALA A 390 9.05 10.91 31.10
N PHE A 391 10.09 10.91 30.25
CA PHE A 391 10.59 9.67 29.64
C PHE A 391 11.06 8.67 30.69
N ASP A 392 11.90 9.08 31.65
CA ASP A 392 12.44 8.20 32.69
C ASP A 392 11.31 7.56 33.52
N ALA A 393 10.27 8.33 33.87
CA ALA A 393 9.10 7.84 34.60
C ALA A 393 8.28 6.83 33.78
N TRP A 394 8.04 7.11 32.50
CA TRP A 394 7.39 6.17 31.60
C TRP A 394 8.22 4.90 31.40
N PHE A 395 9.53 5.04 31.18
CA PHE A 395 10.44 3.96 30.87
C PHE A 395 10.62 3.01 32.06
N ALA A 396 10.60 3.52 33.30
CA ALA A 396 10.59 2.68 34.50
C ALA A 396 9.34 1.78 34.55
N ARG A 397 8.14 2.35 34.36
CA ARG A 397 6.88 1.58 34.33
C ARG A 397 6.83 0.57 33.18
N TYR A 398 7.29 0.98 32.00
CA TYR A 398 7.43 0.11 30.84
C TYR A 398 8.33 -1.09 31.14
N ARG A 399 9.50 -0.89 31.75
CA ARG A 399 10.41 -1.98 32.13
C ARG A 399 9.86 -2.87 33.24
N GLU A 400 9.16 -2.33 34.22
CA GLU A 400 8.43 -3.12 35.22
C GLU A 400 7.39 -4.04 34.56
N ARG A 401 6.71 -3.54 33.52
CA ARG A 401 5.79 -4.34 32.72
C ARG A 401 6.51 -5.45 31.95
N LEU A 402 7.71 -5.21 31.40
CA LEU A 402 8.52 -6.23 30.74
C LEU A 402 8.93 -7.37 31.69
N LEU A 403 9.34 -7.03 32.92
CA LEU A 403 9.76 -8.02 33.93
C LEU A 403 8.68 -9.06 34.25
N ARG A 404 7.39 -8.71 34.11
CA ARG A 404 6.27 -9.61 34.36
C ARG A 404 6.10 -10.70 33.30
N ASP A 405 6.66 -10.52 32.10
CA ASP A 405 6.61 -11.54 31.06
C ASP A 405 7.56 -12.72 31.37
N GLY A 406 8.56 -12.53 32.24
CA GLY A 406 9.53 -13.58 32.58
C GLY A 406 10.39 -14.01 31.39
N VAL A 407 10.52 -13.16 30.37
CA VAL A 407 11.31 -13.43 29.16
C VAL A 407 12.64 -12.69 29.22
N ASP A 408 13.70 -13.36 28.76
CA ASP A 408 15.04 -12.78 28.73
C ASP A 408 15.15 -11.61 27.72
N ASP A 409 16.12 -10.73 27.95
CA ASP A 409 16.30 -9.56 27.11
C ASP A 409 16.67 -9.93 25.67
N ALA A 410 17.47 -10.98 25.44
CA ALA A 410 17.92 -11.35 24.10
C ALA A 410 16.77 -11.80 23.19
N ALA A 411 15.88 -12.66 23.70
CA ALA A 411 14.69 -13.14 23.02
C ALA A 411 13.71 -12.01 22.73
N ARG A 412 13.46 -11.13 23.72
CA ARG A 412 12.59 -9.97 23.54
C ARG A 412 13.16 -8.98 22.52
N GLN A 413 14.44 -8.65 22.61
CA GLN A 413 15.11 -7.76 21.67
C GLN A 413 15.07 -8.33 20.25
N MET A 414 15.30 -9.64 20.07
CA MET A 414 15.18 -10.31 18.77
C MET A 414 13.76 -10.21 18.19
N LEU A 415 12.72 -10.40 19.01
CA LEU A 415 11.34 -10.17 18.59
C LEU A 415 11.14 -8.72 18.15
N MET A 416 11.47 -7.75 19.00
CA MET A 416 11.26 -6.33 18.73
C MET A 416 12.02 -5.87 17.48
N LEU A 417 13.27 -6.31 17.29
CA LEU A 417 14.07 -5.97 16.11
C LEU A 417 13.53 -6.58 14.81
N SER A 418 12.79 -7.68 14.88
CA SER A 418 12.15 -8.30 13.69
C SER A 418 10.82 -7.65 13.29
N VAL A 419 10.24 -6.79 14.14
CA VAL A 419 8.96 -6.10 13.85
C VAL A 419 9.07 -4.57 13.87
N ASN A 420 10.11 -4.01 14.48
CA ASN A 420 10.40 -2.59 14.46
C ASN A 420 11.45 -2.29 13.39
N PRO A 421 11.05 -1.73 12.23
CA PRO A 421 12.00 -1.45 11.17
C PRO A 421 13.05 -0.46 11.64
N ALA A 422 14.30 -0.66 11.21
CA ALA A 422 15.33 0.37 11.26
C ALA A 422 15.05 1.48 10.23
N LEU A 423 14.35 1.13 9.16
CA LEU A 423 14.17 1.96 7.97
C LEU A 423 12.74 1.89 7.43
N VAL A 424 12.18 3.04 7.08
CA VAL A 424 10.95 3.18 6.30
C VAL A 424 11.21 4.08 5.08
N LEU A 425 10.31 4.05 4.09
CA LEU A 425 10.38 4.93 2.93
C LEU A 425 9.96 6.37 3.31
N ARG A 426 10.90 7.12 3.88
CA ARG A 426 10.71 8.54 4.20
C ARG A 426 10.57 9.36 2.91
N ASN A 427 9.77 10.43 2.96
CA ASN A 427 9.52 11.27 1.78
C ASN A 427 10.82 11.88 1.21
N TRP A 428 11.74 12.30 2.08
CA TRP A 428 13.01 12.89 1.64
C TRP A 428 13.94 11.90 0.93
N LEU A 429 13.89 10.61 1.29
CA LEU A 429 14.63 9.55 0.61
C LEU A 429 14.08 9.28 -0.79
N ALA A 430 12.75 9.20 -0.90
CA ALA A 430 12.09 9.09 -2.20
C ALA A 430 12.43 10.30 -3.08
N GLN A 431 12.36 11.52 -2.53
CA GLN A 431 12.69 12.74 -3.27
C GLN A 431 14.14 12.76 -3.73
N ARG A 432 15.08 12.30 -2.91
CA ARG A 432 16.49 12.18 -3.29
C ARG A 432 16.68 11.24 -4.49
N ALA A 433 16.01 10.08 -4.49
CA ALA A 433 16.03 9.14 -5.61
C ALA A 433 15.41 9.73 -6.88
N ILE A 434 14.30 10.47 -6.75
CA ILE A 434 13.62 11.14 -7.87
C ILE A 434 14.53 12.21 -8.47
N SER A 435 15.11 13.09 -7.65
CA SER A 435 15.98 14.17 -8.12
C SER A 435 17.25 13.68 -8.80
N ALA A 436 17.79 12.52 -8.38
CA ALA A 436 18.89 11.87 -9.09
C ALA A 436 18.43 11.28 -10.43
N ALA A 437 17.27 10.59 -10.45
CA ALA A 437 16.70 9.99 -11.64
C ALA A 437 16.33 11.02 -12.72
N ASP A 438 15.85 12.20 -12.33
CA ASP A 438 15.58 13.32 -13.24
C ASP A 438 16.85 13.82 -13.96
N GLN A 439 18.02 13.61 -13.35
CA GLN A 439 19.34 13.92 -13.92
C GLN A 439 19.95 12.73 -14.68
N GLY A 440 19.22 11.62 -14.81
CA GLY A 440 19.67 10.40 -15.46
C GLY A 440 20.48 9.45 -14.58
N ASP A 441 20.67 9.76 -13.29
CA ASP A 441 21.36 8.88 -12.34
C ASP A 441 20.37 7.98 -11.58
N MET A 442 20.36 6.69 -11.93
CA MET A 442 19.49 5.70 -11.28
C MET A 442 20.15 5.05 -10.05
N SER A 443 21.37 5.42 -9.67
CA SER A 443 22.13 4.77 -8.60
C SER A 443 21.44 4.87 -7.24
N GLU A 444 20.87 6.04 -6.89
CA GLU A 444 20.13 6.23 -5.64
C GLU A 444 18.84 5.42 -5.61
N LEU A 445 18.11 5.35 -6.73
CA LEU A 445 16.90 4.54 -6.85
C LEU A 445 17.20 3.06 -6.54
N HIS A 446 18.26 2.52 -7.14
CA HIS A 446 18.66 1.13 -6.92
C HIS A 446 19.15 0.89 -5.49
N ARG A 447 19.94 1.80 -4.91
CA ARG A 447 20.42 1.69 -3.53
C ARG A 447 19.27 1.77 -2.52
N LEU A 448 18.32 2.67 -2.72
CA LEU A 448 17.18 2.82 -1.84
C LEU A 448 16.24 1.61 -1.92
N HIS A 449 15.94 1.10 -3.12
CA HIS A 449 15.24 -0.17 -3.28
C HIS A 449 15.96 -1.30 -2.55
N ALA A 450 17.29 -1.41 -2.71
CA ALA A 450 18.07 -2.43 -2.04
C ALA A 450 18.01 -2.33 -0.51
N ALA A 451 18.04 -1.12 0.06
CA ALA A 451 17.91 -0.90 1.49
C ALA A 451 16.51 -1.28 2.02
N LEU A 452 15.45 -0.97 1.26
CA LEU A 452 14.06 -1.29 1.64
C LEU A 452 13.73 -2.78 1.61
N ARG A 453 14.58 -3.62 1.00
CA ARG A 453 14.40 -5.09 1.02
C ARG A 453 14.66 -5.73 2.37
N ASP A 454 15.41 -5.05 3.23
CA ASP A 454 15.75 -5.54 4.56
C ASP A 454 15.55 -4.42 5.60
N PRO A 455 14.28 -3.98 5.80
CA PRO A 455 13.98 -2.80 6.59
C PRO A 455 14.23 -3.01 8.10
N PHE A 456 14.44 -4.26 8.53
CA PHE A 456 14.64 -4.64 9.93
C PHE A 456 16.12 -4.76 10.33
N THR A 457 17.05 -4.68 9.38
CA THR A 457 18.49 -4.70 9.66
C THR A 457 19.01 -3.29 9.91
N ASP A 458 19.80 -3.11 10.97
CA ASP A 458 20.40 -1.82 11.29
C ASP A 458 21.39 -1.37 10.21
N ARG A 459 21.48 -0.06 10.01
CA ARG A 459 22.38 0.56 9.04
C ARG A 459 23.15 1.70 9.69
N SER A 460 24.33 1.98 9.14
CA SER A 460 25.17 3.11 9.54
C SER A 460 25.11 4.29 8.56
N ASP A 461 24.39 4.14 7.45
CA ASP A 461 24.20 5.19 6.45
C ASP A 461 22.99 6.09 6.80
N ASP A 462 22.78 7.13 6.00
CA ASP A 462 21.76 8.13 6.28
C ASP A 462 20.32 7.68 6.04
N TYR A 463 20.11 6.47 5.53
CA TYR A 463 18.77 5.95 5.27
C TYR A 463 17.94 5.76 6.55
N VAL A 464 18.58 5.63 7.72
CA VAL A 464 17.92 5.51 9.03
C VAL A 464 17.82 6.84 9.78
N ASN A 465 18.29 7.94 9.18
CA ASN A 465 18.28 9.26 9.79
C ASN A 465 16.89 9.91 9.70
N ARG A 466 16.64 10.84 10.63
CA ARG A 466 15.52 11.78 10.54
C ARG A 466 15.65 12.61 9.26
N PRO A 467 14.55 13.16 8.73
CA PRO A 467 14.64 14.08 7.61
C PRO A 467 15.56 15.27 7.94
N PRO A 468 16.45 15.67 7.01
CA PRO A 468 17.12 16.96 7.10
C PRO A 468 16.09 18.09 7.02
N ASP A 469 16.46 19.32 7.39
CA ASP A 469 15.51 20.45 7.49
C ASP A 469 14.68 20.67 6.21
N TRP A 470 15.29 20.57 5.02
CA TRP A 470 14.59 20.68 3.74
C TRP A 470 13.58 19.55 3.51
N GLY A 471 13.83 18.37 4.07
CA GLY A 471 12.99 17.18 3.92
C GLY A 471 11.72 17.22 4.76
N ARG A 472 11.70 18.01 5.85
CA ARG A 472 10.55 18.13 6.77
C ARG A 472 9.35 18.85 6.16
N HIS A 473 9.57 19.64 5.11
CA HIS A 473 8.55 20.49 4.49
C HIS A 473 8.18 20.02 3.08
N LEU A 474 8.47 18.76 2.73
CA LEU A 474 8.13 18.21 1.43
C LEU A 474 6.62 17.98 1.31
N GLU A 475 5.99 18.71 0.39
CA GLU A 475 4.62 18.47 -0.03
C GLU A 475 4.58 17.40 -1.13
N VAL A 476 3.68 16.43 -0.99
CA VAL A 476 3.49 15.37 -2.00
C VAL A 476 2.12 15.57 -2.66
N SER A 477 2.13 15.65 -4.00
CA SER A 477 0.90 15.76 -4.81
C SER A 477 0.50 14.48 -5.52
N CYS A 478 -0.82 14.33 -5.72
CA CYS A 478 -1.34 13.40 -6.72
C CYS A 478 -0.82 13.82 -8.10
N SER A 479 -0.21 12.91 -8.85
CA SER A 479 0.23 13.14 -10.23
C SER A 479 -0.90 13.07 -11.26
N SER A 480 -2.16 13.11 -10.82
CA SER A 480 -3.36 12.91 -11.66
C SER A 480 -3.89 14.21 -12.22
#